data_AF-A0A536P978-F1
#
_entry.id   AF-A0A536P978-F1
#
_cell.length_a   1.000
_cell.length_b   1.000
_cell.length_c   1.000
_cell.angle_alpha   90.00
_cell.angle_beta   90.00
_cell.angle_gamma   90.00
#
_symmetry.space_group_name_H-M   'P 1'
#
loop_
_entity.id
_entity.type
_entity.pdbx_description
1 polymer ?
#
loop_
_entity_poly.entity_id
_entity_poly.type
_entity_poly.pdbx_seq_one_letter_code
_entity_poly.pdbx_strand_id
1 'polypeptide(L)' 'MLAASPSIIRTPGDQRHFRCEACGTTVHGMAPPARCPTCGAERFFVADIEQPFVESGAG' A
#
# COMPACT_ATOMS: atom_id res chain seq x y z
N MET A 1 -27.99 18.83 -4.74
CA MET A 1 -26.64 19.14 -4.23
C MET A 1 -25.84 17.85 -4.30
N LEU A 2 -25.12 17.59 -5.40
CA LEU A 2 -24.40 16.33 -5.66
C LEU A 2 -22.93 16.53 -5.29
N ALA A 3 -22.44 15.84 -4.27
CA ALA A 3 -21.03 15.82 -3.93
C ALA A 3 -20.30 14.89 -4.93
N ALA A 4 -19.42 15.46 -5.75
CA ALA A 4 -18.56 14.70 -6.65
C ALA A 4 -17.54 13.91 -5.81
N SER A 5 -17.73 12.59 -5.72
CA SER A 5 -16.74 11.68 -5.16
C SER A 5 -15.43 11.82 -5.95
N PRO A 6 -14.28 12.12 -5.31
CA PRO A 6 -13.02 12.19 -6.02
C PRO A 6 -12.70 10.79 -6.56
N SER A 7 -12.78 10.65 -7.88
CA SER A 7 -12.40 9.45 -8.59
C SER A 7 -10.94 9.17 -8.26
N ILE A 8 -10.69 8.12 -7.48
CA ILE A 8 -9.34 7.67 -7.16
C ILE A 8 -8.79 7.04 -8.45
N ILE A 9 -8.23 7.90 -9.32
CA ILE A 9 -7.49 7.45 -10.49
C ILE A 9 -6.22 6.80 -9.96
N ARG A 10 -6.24 5.47 -9.78
CA ARG A 10 -5.01 4.68 -9.58
C ARG A 10 -4.29 4.70 -10.92
N THR A 11 -3.21 5.47 -11.03
CA THR A 11 -2.33 5.37 -12.20
C THR A 11 -1.73 3.97 -12.22
N PRO A 12 -2.03 3.12 -13.22
CA PRO A 12 -1.41 1.81 -13.33
C PRO A 12 0.05 2.02 -13.75
N GLY A 13 0.97 1.71 -12.86
CA GLY A 13 2.40 1.90 -13.13
C GLY A 13 3.28 1.49 -11.97
N ASP A 14 3.51 0.18 -11.86
CA ASP A 14 4.69 -0.47 -11.25
C ASP A 14 5.07 -0.16 -9.78
N GLN A 15 4.26 0.58 -9.02
CA GLN A 15 4.54 0.84 -7.61
C GLN A 15 3.90 -0.22 -6.72
N ARG A 16 4.72 -1.15 -6.23
CA ARG A 16 4.35 -2.11 -5.20
C ARG A 16 4.55 -1.51 -3.81
N HIS A 17 3.82 -2.07 -2.85
CA HIS A 17 3.93 -1.73 -1.44
C HIS A 17 4.62 -2.88 -0.71
N PHE A 18 5.58 -2.57 0.16
CA PHE A 18 6.30 -3.56 0.96
C PHE A 18 6.20 -3.19 2.44
N ARG A 19 5.67 -4.10 3.26
CA ARG A 19 5.51 -3.90 4.70
C ARG A 19 6.58 -4.69 5.45
N CYS A 20 7.32 -4.00 6.31
CA CYS A 20 8.33 -4.61 7.18
C CYS A 20 7.65 -5.58 8.15
N GLU A 21 8.16 -6.80 8.27
CA GLU A 21 7.61 -7.80 9.18
C GLU A 21 7.88 -7.47 10.66
N ALA A 22 8.99 -6.78 10.94
CA ALA A 22 9.44 -6.53 12.30
C ALA A 22 8.72 -5.36 12.96
N CYS A 23 8.48 -4.26 12.22
CA CYS A 23 7.91 -3.03 12.77
C CYS A 23 6.63 -2.55 12.05
N GLY A 24 6.26 -3.17 10.93
CA GLY A 24 5.05 -2.80 10.19
C GLY A 24 5.17 -1.56 9.28
N THR A 25 6.35 -0.94 9.15
CA THR A 25 6.58 0.19 8.21
C THR A 25 6.31 -0.24 6.77
N THR A 26 5.51 0.54 6.04
CA THR A 26 5.26 0.34 4.61
C THR A 26 6.13 1.28 3.77
N VAL A 27 6.80 0.73 2.77
CA VAL A 27 7.58 1.48 1.77
C VAL A 27 7.05 1.20 0.36
N HIS A 28 7.24 2.15 -0.56
CA HIS A 28 6.77 2.05 -1.95
C HIS A 28 7.96 1.90 -2.90
N GLY A 29 7.81 1.07 -3.93
CA GLY A 29 8.81 0.90 -4.98
C GLY A 29 8.52 -0.27 -5.90
N MET A 30 9.38 -0.49 -6.90
CA MET A 30 9.25 -1.64 -7.80
C MET A 30 9.68 -2.96 -7.13
N ALA A 31 10.57 -2.86 -6.12
CA ALA A 31 11.21 -3.98 -5.41
C ALA A 31 11.36 -3.68 -3.90
N PRO A 32 11.44 -4.71 -3.03
CA PRO A 32 11.63 -4.52 -1.60
C PRO A 32 13.02 -3.90 -1.33
N PRO A 33 13.14 -3.00 -0.33
CA PRO A 33 14.44 -2.46 0.04
C PRO A 33 15.30 -3.52 0.73
N ALA A 34 16.62 -3.33 0.72
CA ALA A 34 17.54 -4.19 1.46
C ALA A 34 17.33 -4.10 2.98
N ARG A 35 17.00 -2.91 3.50
CA ARG A 35 16.79 -2.66 4.94
C ARG A 35 15.64 -1.70 5.20
N CYS A 36 14.98 -1.90 6.33
CA CYS A 36 13.89 -1.05 6.78
C CYS A 36 14.45 0.31 7.21
N PRO A 37 13.95 1.44 6.68
CA PRO A 37 14.43 2.75 7.08
C PRO A 37 14.10 3.10 8.53
N THR A 38 13.13 2.41 9.14
CA THR A 38 12.69 2.65 10.51
C THR A 38 13.45 1.81 11.54
N CYS A 39 13.67 0.52 11.27
CA CYS A 39 14.22 -0.42 12.25
C CYS A 39 15.44 -1.22 11.77
N GLY A 40 15.83 -1.09 10.49
CA GLY A 40 16.97 -1.81 9.92
C GLY A 40 16.72 -3.27 9.52
N ALA A 41 15.54 -3.84 9.80
CA ALA A 41 15.21 -5.22 9.43
C ALA A 41 15.21 -5.44 7.91
N GLU A 42 15.51 -6.67 7.49
CA GLU A 42 15.75 -7.02 6.08
C GLU A 42 14.57 -7.78 5.44
N ARG A 43 13.52 -8.08 6.23
CA ARG A 43 12.42 -8.92 5.80
C ARG A 43 11.12 -8.12 5.64
N PHE A 44 10.45 -8.34 4.51
CA PHE A 44 9.27 -7.59 4.07
C PHE A 44 8.25 -8.50 3.40
N PHE A 45 6.98 -8.16 3.54
CA PHE A 45 5.88 -8.76 2.80
C PHE A 45 5.39 -7.78 1.74
N VAL A 46 4.98 -8.30 0.58
CA VAL A 46 4.27 -7.49 -0.43
C VAL A 46 2.91 -7.14 0.17
N ALA A 47 2.72 -5.84 0.45
CA ALA A 47 1.49 -5.25 0.93
C ALA A 47 0.71 -4.61 -0.22
N ASP A 48 0.84 -5.17 -1.43
CA ASP A 48 -0.02 -4.85 -2.55
C ASP A 48 -1.43 -5.37 -2.21
N ILE A 49 -2.13 -4.57 -1.42
CA ILE A 49 -3.55 -4.73 -1.19
C ILE A 49 -4.18 -4.25 -2.49
N GLU A 50 -4.25 -5.14 -3.47
CA GLU A 50 -5.33 -5.12 -4.43
C GLU A 50 -6.61 -5.26 -3.58
N GLN A 51 -7.06 -4.15 -3.00
CA GLN A 51 -8.41 -4.04 -2.48
C GLN A 51 -9.24 -3.66 -3.70
N PRO A 52 -9.88 -4.61 -4.40
CA PRO A 52 -11.03 -4.26 -5.20
C PRO A 52 -12.06 -3.80 -4.19
N PHE A 53 -12.14 -2.48 -4.03
CA PHE A 53 -13.33 -1.79 -3.58
C PHE A 53 -13.92 -2.36 -2.28
N VAL A 54 -13.44 -1.87 -1.14
CA VAL A 54 -14.21 -1.98 0.10
C VAL A 54 -15.48 -1.15 -0.08
N GLU A 55 -16.54 -1.78 -0.58
CA GLU A 55 -17.89 -1.26 -0.44
C GLU A 55 -18.16 -1.30 1.07
N SER A 56 -17.97 -0.15 1.73
CA SER A 56 -18.42 0.05 3.10
C SER A 56 -19.94 0.03 3.05
N GLY A 57 -20.51 -1.18 3.09
CA GLY A 57 -21.93 -1.40 3.29
C GLY A 57 -22.31 -0.87 4.67
N ALA A 58 -22.84 0.35 4.68
CA ALA A 58 -23.62 0.85 5.79
C ALA A 58 -24.88 -0.02 5.90
N GLY A 59 -25.03 -0.70 7.03
CA GLY A 59 -26.26 -1.34 7.47
C GLY A 59 -26.76 -0.66 8.74
#